data_AF-A0A927YF32-F1
#
_entry.id   AF-A0A927YF32-F1
#
_cell.length_a   1.000
_cell.length_b   1.000
_cell.length_c   1.000
_cell.angle_alpha   90.00
_cell.angle_beta   90.00
_cell.angle_gamma   90.00
#
_symmetry.space_group_name_H-M   'P 1'
#
loop_
_entity.id
_entity.type
_entity.pdbx_description
1 polymer ?
#
loop_
_entity_poly.entity_id
_entity_poly.type
_entity_poly.pdbx_seq_one_letter_code
_entity_poly.pdbx_strand_id
1 'polypeptide(L)'
;MDEELLQTISRALTHLVYRNTIVEDLHAEGACLDDETMKIINKEVNNRIYTLLNWYFSENEEDREFAAHLVSFSSMFGSDWDKAEMLEKEDF
;
A
#
# COMPACT_ATOMS: atom_id res chain seq x y z
N MET A 1 -14.72 -6.27 10.34
CA MET A 1 -14.46 -7.13 9.16
C MET A 1 -13.70 -8.36 9.61
N ASP A 2 -13.72 -9.45 8.85
CA ASP A 2 -12.92 -10.63 9.17
C ASP A 2 -11.42 -10.34 8.99
N GLU A 3 -10.59 -10.83 9.92
CA GLU A 3 -9.14 -10.60 9.94
C GLU A 3 -8.46 -11.22 8.72
N GLU A 4 -8.87 -12.43 8.34
CA GLU A 4 -8.29 -13.15 7.21
C GLU A 4 -8.59 -12.43 5.88
N LEU A 5 -9.80 -11.85 5.76
CA LEU A 5 -10.15 -10.98 4.65
C LEU A 5 -9.23 -9.75 4.60
N LEU A 6 -8.99 -9.09 5.73
CA LEU A 6 -8.10 -7.92 5.78
C LEU A 6 -6.66 -8.25 5.40
N GLN A 7 -6.13 -9.39 5.87
CA GLN A 7 -4.81 -9.91 5.47
C GLN A 7 -4.74 -10.21 3.97
N THR A 8 -5.83 -10.72 3.40
CA THR A 8 -5.92 -11.03 1.97
C THR A 8 -5.93 -9.77 1.13
N ILE A 9 -6.75 -8.78 1.52
CA ILE A 9 -6.80 -7.48 0.84
C ILE A 9 -5.46 -6.76 0.96
N SER A 10 -4.82 -6.75 2.14
CA SER A 10 -3.54 -6.04 2.31
C SER A 10 -2.46 -6.61 1.39
N ARG A 11 -2.33 -7.95 1.34
CA ARG A 11 -1.35 -8.61 0.45
C ARG A 11 -1.65 -8.35 -1.02
N ALA A 12 -2.92 -8.40 -1.41
CA ALA A 12 -3.34 -8.13 -2.77
C ALA A 12 -3.01 -6.68 -3.18
N LEU A 13 -3.31 -5.70 -2.33
CA LEU A 13 -2.98 -4.29 -2.58
C LEU A 13 -1.47 -4.03 -2.60
N THR A 14 -0.70 -4.63 -1.68
CA THR A 14 0.76 -4.56 -1.73
C THR A 14 1.30 -5.13 -3.04
N HIS A 15 0.75 -6.26 -3.49
CA HIS A 15 1.18 -6.85 -4.75
C HIS A 15 0.82 -5.97 -5.95
N LEU A 16 -0.44 -5.54 -6.05
CA LEU A 16 -0.97 -4.84 -7.23
C LEU A 16 -0.51 -3.38 -7.33
N VAL A 17 -0.49 -2.64 -6.23
CA VAL A 17 -0.28 -1.18 -6.24
C VAL A 17 1.19 -0.81 -6.02
N TYR A 18 1.94 -1.67 -5.33
CA TYR A 18 3.31 -1.37 -4.94
C TYR A 18 4.32 -2.30 -5.63
N ARG A 19 4.22 -3.61 -5.41
CA ARG A 19 5.22 -4.55 -5.89
C ARG A 19 5.22 -4.65 -7.41
N ASN A 20 4.06 -4.92 -8.03
CA ASN A 20 3.88 -5.09 -9.48
C ASN A 20 3.93 -3.77 -10.24
N THR A 21 5.00 -3.01 -10.01
CA THR A 21 5.28 -1.71 -10.62
C THR A 21 6.77 -1.67 -10.97
N ILE A 22 7.30 -0.47 -11.24
CA ILE A 22 8.74 -0.23 -11.39
C ILE A 22 9.60 -0.83 -10.27
N VAL A 23 9.04 -1.06 -9.08
CA VAL A 23 9.75 -1.71 -7.97
C VAL A 23 10.15 -3.15 -8.31
N GLU A 24 9.27 -3.94 -8.94
CA GLU A 24 9.61 -5.30 -9.38
C GLU A 24 10.59 -5.26 -10.55
N ASP A 25 10.46 -4.31 -11.48
CA ASP A 25 11.43 -4.15 -12.59
C ASP A 25 12.84 -3.90 -12.04
N LEU A 26 12.99 -3.02 -11.05
CA LEU A 26 14.26 -2.74 -10.38
C LEU A 26 14.86 -3.95 -9.64
N HIS A 27 14.00 -4.85 -9.13
CA HIS A 27 14.41 -6.12 -8.53
C HIS A 27 14.84 -7.12 -9.59
N ALA A 28 14.06 -7.29 -10.65
CA ALA A 28 14.30 -8.25 -11.72
C ALA A 28 15.58 -7.94 -12.52
N GLU A 29 15.87 -6.66 -12.72
CA GLU A 29 17.11 -6.21 -13.39
C GLU A 29 18.36 -6.36 -12.51
N GLY A 30 18.20 -6.70 -11.22
CA GLY A 30 19.30 -6.83 -10.26
C GLY A 30 20.03 -5.51 -10.01
N ALA A 31 19.39 -4.38 -10.32
CA ALA A 31 20.03 -3.07 -10.38
C ALA A 31 20.26 -2.48 -8.97
N CYS A 32 19.31 -2.64 -8.04
CA CYS A 32 19.42 -2.05 -6.70
C CYS A 32 18.62 -2.74 -5.58
N LEU A 33 17.82 -3.78 -5.88
CA LEU A 33 17.03 -4.50 -4.87
C LEU A 33 17.36 -5.99 -4.97
N ASP A 34 17.80 -6.60 -3.87
CA ASP A 34 17.94 -8.06 -3.77
C ASP A 34 16.69 -8.68 -3.11
N ASP A 35 16.61 -10.01 -3.12
CA ASP A 35 15.45 -10.75 -2.60
C ASP A 35 15.15 -10.41 -1.12
N GLU A 36 16.20 -10.27 -0.30
CA GLU A 36 16.04 -9.97 1.12
C GLU A 36 15.55 -8.54 1.34
N THR A 37 16.09 -7.58 0.59
CA THR A 37 15.65 -6.19 0.59
C THR A 37 14.21 -6.07 0.12
N MET A 38 13.84 -6.74 -0.98
CA MET A 38 12.47 -6.78 -1.48
C MET A 38 11.50 -7.35 -0.45
N LYS A 39 11.88 -8.43 0.22
CA LYS A 39 11.05 -9.05 1.27
C LYS A 39 10.83 -8.11 2.45
N ILE A 40 11.86 -7.37 2.88
CA ILE A 40 11.75 -6.38 3.95
C ILE A 40 10.77 -5.26 3.55
N ILE A 41 10.92 -4.72 2.35
CA ILE A 41 10.08 -3.60 1.90
C ILE A 41 8.63 -4.05 1.68
N ASN A 42 8.41 -5.19 1.03
CA ASN A 42 7.08 -5.76 0.83
C ASN A 42 6.37 -6.00 2.17
N LYS A 43 7.09 -6.51 3.18
CA LYS A 43 6.53 -6.70 4.53
C LYS A 43 6.13 -5.37 5.17
N GLU A 44 6.98 -4.35 5.07
CA GLU A 44 6.70 -3.02 5.61
C GLU A 44 5.45 -2.39 4.98
N VAL A 45 5.36 -2.42 3.64
CA VAL A 45 4.20 -1.88 2.92
C VAL A 45 2.92 -2.67 3.25
N ASN A 46 2.98 -4.01 3.26
CA ASN A 46 1.84 -4.84 3.62
C ASN A 46 1.36 -4.58 5.05
N ASN A 47 2.27 -4.46 6.01
CA ASN A 47 1.91 -4.15 7.39
C ASN A 47 1.22 -2.79 7.51
N ARG A 48 1.69 -1.77 6.79
CA ARG A 48 1.06 -0.44 6.80
C ARG A 48 -0.33 -0.46 6.19
N ILE A 49 -0.51 -1.12 5.05
CA ILE A 49 -1.82 -1.26 4.41
C ILE A 49 -2.76 -2.04 5.33
N TYR A 50 -2.31 -3.17 5.89
CA TYR A 50 -3.10 -3.97 6.84
C TYR A 50 -3.53 -3.15 8.05
N THR A 51 -2.61 -2.40 8.66
CA THR A 51 -2.91 -1.55 9.82
C THR A 51 -3.91 -0.45 9.47
N LEU A 52 -3.75 0.23 8.33
CA LEU A 52 -4.70 1.24 7.87
C LEU A 52 -6.09 0.63 7.65
N LEU A 53 -6.19 -0.53 7.00
CA LEU A 53 -7.46 -1.22 6.80
C LEU A 53 -8.10 -1.59 8.16
N ASN A 54 -7.32 -2.07 9.12
CA ASN A 54 -7.82 -2.38 10.46
C ASN A 54 -8.40 -1.15 11.14
N TRP A 55 -7.70 -0.01 11.13
CA TRP A 55 -8.21 1.22 11.74
C TRP A 55 -9.42 1.79 11.01
N TYR A 56 -9.42 1.81 9.67
CA TYR A 56 -10.54 2.31 8.87
C TYR A 56 -11.84 1.54 9.11
N PHE A 57 -11.73 0.22 9.32
CA PHE A 57 -12.87 -0.67 9.54
C PHE A 57 -13.01 -1.13 11.00
N SER A 58 -12.30 -0.49 11.93
CA SER A 58 -12.40 -0.75 13.36
C SER A 58 -13.77 -0.35 13.86
N GLU A 59 -14.31 -1.07 14.85
CA GLU A 59 -15.51 -0.64 15.58
C GLU A 59 -15.20 0.49 16.56
N ASN A 60 -13.92 0.66 16.95
CA ASN A 60 -13.45 1.78 17.76
C ASN A 60 -13.45 3.09 16.94
N GLU A 61 -14.12 4.11 17.45
CA GLU A 61 -14.23 5.42 16.81
C GLU A 61 -12.90 6.17 16.79
N GLU A 62 -12.10 6.09 17.85
CA GLU A 62 -10.81 6.76 17.96
C GLU A 62 -9.82 6.28 16.88
N ASP A 63 -9.80 4.96 16.63
CA ASP A 63 -8.97 4.38 15.56
C ASP A 63 -9.39 4.90 14.17
N ARG A 64 -10.70 5.01 13.91
CA ARG A 64 -11.23 5.51 12.64
C ARG A 64 -10.90 7.00 12.45
N GLU A 65 -11.09 7.80 13.48
CA GLU A 65 -10.74 9.23 13.46
C GLU A 65 -9.24 9.42 13.22
N PHE A 66 -8.40 8.64 13.90
CA PHE A 66 -6.96 8.67 13.70
C PHE A 66 -6.58 8.30 12.26
N ALA A 67 -7.17 7.24 11.69
CA ALA A 67 -6.93 6.86 10.29
C ALA A 67 -7.37 7.94 9.29
N ALA A 68 -8.52 8.57 9.52
CA ALA A 68 -9.01 9.66 8.68
C ALA A 68 -8.08 10.88 8.74
N HIS A 69 -7.61 11.25 9.95
CA HIS A 69 -6.64 12.33 10.12
C HIS A 69 -5.30 12.02 9.45
N LEU A 70 -4.80 10.79 9.59
CA LEU A 70 -3.56 10.37 8.96
C LEU A 70 -3.64 10.47 7.43
N VAL A 71 -4.72 10.00 6.82
CA VAL A 71 -4.91 10.11 5.35
C VAL A 71 -5.08 11.57 4.91
N SER A 72 -5.85 12.38 5.65
CA SER A 72 -6.01 13.80 5.35
C SER A 72 -4.66 14.52 5.38
N PHE A 73 -3.87 14.29 6.42
CA PHE A 73 -2.52 14.84 6.52
C PHE A 73 -1.59 14.35 5.40
N SER A 74 -1.60 13.05 5.11
CA SER A 74 -0.78 12.47 4.03
C SER A 74 -1.16 13.00 2.64
N SER A 75 -2.42 13.36 2.42
CA SER A 75 -2.89 13.91 1.13
C SER A 75 -2.33 15.32 0.81
N MET A 76 -1.72 15.98 1.80
CA MET A 76 -1.08 17.29 1.59
C MET A 76 0.25 17.18 0.85
N PHE A 77 0.87 16.00 0.85
CA PHE A 77 2.11 15.71 0.12
C PHE A 77 1.79 15.29 -1.32
N GLY A 78 2.70 15.59 -2.26
CA GLY A 78 2.48 15.32 -3.68
C GLY A 78 1.50 16.29 -4.34
N SER A 79 1.22 17.44 -3.72
CA SER A 79 0.40 18.50 -4.31
C SER A 79 1.02 19.13 -5.56
N ASP A 80 2.31 18.90 -5.76
CA ASP A 80 3.10 19.26 -6.94
C ASP A 80 3.15 18.17 -8.02
N TRP A 81 2.55 17.00 -7.78
CA TRP A 81 2.48 15.93 -8.77
C TRP A 81 1.38 16.17 -9.80
N ASP A 82 1.53 15.56 -10.97
CA ASP A 82 0.47 15.52 -11.96
C ASP A 82 -0.77 14.81 -11.39
N LYS A 83 -1.95 15.15 -11.95
CA LYS A 83 -3.19 14.49 -11.55
C LYS A 83 -3.12 13.00 -11.88
N ALA A 84 -3.67 12.18 -11.00
CA ALA A 84 -3.82 10.76 -11.25
C ALA A 84 -4.64 10.50 -12.52
N GLU A 85 -4.15 9.59 -13.36
CA GLU A 85 -4.82 9.11 -14.57
C GLU A 85 -5.33 7.68 -14.33
N MET A 86 -6.40 7.30 -15.04
CA MET A 86 -6.89 5.92 -15.01
C MET A 86 -6.03 5.05 -15.92
N LEU A 87 -5.58 3.90 -15.41
CA LEU A 87 -4.87 2.89 -16.19
C LEU A 87 -5.86 1.96 -16.91
N GLU A 88 -5.43 1.40 -18.03
CA GLU A 88 -6.18 0.35 -18.74
C GLU A 88 -6.06 -0.98 -17.97
N LYS A 89 -6.96 -1.94 -18.27
CA LYS A 89 -7.00 -3.20 -17.52
C LYS A 89 -5.77 -4.07 -17.75
N GLU A 90 -5.15 -3.92 -18.92
CA GLU A 90 -3.98 -4.66 -19.36
C GLU A 90 -2.69 -4.17 -18.67
N ASP A 91 -2.73 -3.01 -18.02
CA ASP A 91 -1.59 -2.43 -17.28
C ASP A 91 -1.52 -2.89 -15.81
N PHE A 92 -2.38 -3.83 -15.40
CA PHE A 92 -2.43 -4.42 -14.05
C PHE A 92 -1.89 -5.85 -13.97
#